data_AF-A0A7T4YFL2-F1
#
_entry.id   AF-A0A7T4YFL2-F1
#
_cell.length_a   1.000
_cell.length_b   1.000
_cell.length_c   1.000
_cell.angle_alpha   90.00
_cell.angle_beta   90.00
_cell.angle_gamma   90.00
#
_symmetry.space_group_name_H-M   'P 1'
#
loop_
_entity.id
_entity.type
_entity.pdbx_description
1 polymer ?
#
loop_
_entity_poly.entity_id
_entity_poly.type
_entity_poly.pdbx_seq_one_letter_code
_entity_poly.pdbx_strand_id
1 'polypeptide(L)' 'MTNPAVGIDLGTTFSVIAAINPAGNPEIVSNVDGNRITASAVLFQDNYGCHLAQ' A
#
# COMPACT_ATOMS: atom_id res chain seq x y z
N MET A 1 1.64 17.01 -17.70
CA MET A 1 2.45 15.83 -17.34
C MET A 1 1.48 14.70 -17.04
N THR A 2 1.64 13.53 -17.66
CA THR A 2 0.80 12.36 -17.39
C THR A 2 1.29 11.69 -16.11
N ASN A 3 0.38 11.27 -15.23
CA ASN A 3 0.77 10.36 -14.15
C ASN A 3 1.33 9.08 -14.78
N PRO A 4 2.55 8.64 -14.43
CA PRO A 4 3.13 7.45 -15.00
C PRO A 4 2.26 6.23 -14.65
N ALA A 5 2.10 5.32 -15.61
CA ALA A 5 1.42 4.05 -15.36
C ALA A 5 2.18 3.24 -14.31
N VAL A 6 1.44 2.43 -13.54
CA VAL A 6 1.99 1.53 -12.52
C VAL A 6 1.56 0.10 -12.80
N GLY A 7 2.44 -0.85 -12.46
CA GLY A 7 2.10 -2.27 -12.42
C GLY A 7 1.59 -2.64 -11.03
N ILE A 8 0.52 -3.45 -10.98
CA ILE A 8 -0.07 -3.93 -9.73
C ILE A 8 -0.22 -5.44 -9.82
N ASP A 9 0.36 -6.15 -8.86
CA ASP A 9 0.08 -7.56 -8.60
C ASP A 9 -0.86 -7.66 -7.40
N LEU A 10 -2.07 -8.19 -7.63
CA LEU A 10 -3.14 -8.31 -6.63
C LEU A 10 -3.29 -9.76 -6.18
N GLY A 11 -2.27 -10.27 -5.49
CA GLY A 11 -2.28 -11.61 -4.91
C GLY A 11 -3.23 -11.73 -3.72
N THR A 12 -3.64 -12.96 -3.41
CA THR A 12 -4.59 -13.24 -2.31
C THR A 12 -4.03 -12.91 -0.92
N THR A 13 -2.73 -13.13 -0.69
CA THR A 13 -2.09 -12.89 0.62
C THR A 13 -1.29 -11.59 0.65
N PHE A 14 -0.56 -11.31 -0.43
CA PHE A 14 0.25 -10.10 -0.56
C PHE A 14 0.03 -9.46 -1.94
N SER A 15 0.17 -8.15 -1.98
CA SER A 15 0.13 -7.31 -3.18
C SER A 15 1.40 -6.48 -3.32
N VAL A 16 1.70 -6.07 -4.55
CA VAL A 16 2.91 -5.30 -4.91
C VAL A 16 2.58 -4.23 -5.94
N ILE A 17 3.27 -3.08 -5.87
CA ILE A 17 3.22 -2.03 -6.88
C ILE A 17 4.62 -1.79 -7.44
N ALA A 18 4.72 -1.64 -8.77
CA ALA A 18 5.93 -1.20 -9.45
C ALA A 18 5.68 0.07 -10.27
N ALA A 19 6.65 0.98 -10.26
CA ALA A 19 6.64 2.20 -11.07
C ALA A 19 7.92 2.32 -11.88
N ILE A 20 7.88 3.04 -13.00
CA ILE A 20 9.07 3.35 -13.79
C ILE A 20 9.80 4.52 -13.13
N ASN A 21 11.07 4.30 -12.77
CA ASN A 21 11.93 5.35 -12.22
C ASN A 21 12.48 6.28 -13.31
N PRO A 22 13.17 7.40 -12.96
CA PRO A 22 13.67 8.34 -13.96
C PRO A 22 14.67 7.76 -14.97
N ALA A 23 15.29 6.62 -14.67
CA ALA A 23 16.18 5.90 -15.57
C ALA A 23 15.44 4.96 -16.54
N GLY A 24 14.10 4.90 -16.47
CA GLY A 24 13.28 4.03 -17.32
C GLY A 24 13.15 2.60 -16.82
N ASN A 25 13.65 2.28 -15.62
CA ASN A 25 13.62 0.93 -15.06
C ASN A 25 12.41 0.73 -14.15
N PRO A 26 11.77 -0.45 -14.16
CA PRO A 26 10.74 -0.79 -13.19
C PRO A 26 11.35 -0.97 -11.80
N GLU A 27 10.74 -0.34 -10.80
CA GLU A 27 11.16 -0.40 -9.41
C GLU A 27 9.97 -0.63 -8.48
N ILE A 28 10.16 -1.44 -7.44
CA ILE A 28 9.13 -1.74 -6.46
C ILE A 28 8.94 -0.55 -5.53
N VAL A 29 7.70 -0.09 -5.39
CA VAL A 29 7.33 0.97 -4.47
C VAL A 29 7.23 0.41 -3.06
N SER A 30 7.94 1.02 -2.10
CA SER A 30 7.81 0.65 -0.69
C SER A 30 6.51 1.23 -0.12
N ASN A 31 5.84 0.46 0.73
CA ASN A 31 4.67 0.94 1.46
C ASN A 31 5.07 1.90 2.60
N VAL A 32 4.06 2.41 3.32
CA VAL A 32 4.25 3.34 4.45
C VAL A 32 5.17 2.80 5.55
N ASP A 33 5.24 1.48 5.72
CA ASP A 33 6.09 0.82 6.71
C ASP A 33 7.50 0.51 6.17
N GLY A 34 7.80 0.90 4.92
CA GLY A 34 9.08 0.61 4.26
C GLY A 34 9.19 -0.80 3.66
N ASN A 35 8.11 -1.59 3.67
CA ASN A 35 8.09 -2.92 3.09
C ASN A 35 7.81 -2.88 1.58
N ARG A 36 8.36 -3.83 0.83
CA ARG A 36 8.16 -3.95 -0.64
C ARG A 36 6.94 -4.76 -1.04
N ILE A 37 6.24 -5.34 -0.07
CA ILE A 37 4.99 -6.09 -0.24
C ILE A 37 3.99 -5.59 0.80
N THR A 38 2.70 -5.62 0.47
CA THR A 38 1.62 -5.22 1.38
C THR A 38 0.65 -6.38 1.55
N ALA A 39 0.23 -6.68 2.78
CA ALA A 39 -0.79 -7.70 3.02
C ALA A 39 -2.10 -7.32 2.32
N SER A 40 -2.71 -8.27 1.62
CA SER A 40 -4.00 -8.07 0.94
C SER A 40 -5.15 -8.15 1.94
N ALA A 41 -5.24 -7.15 2.82
CA ALA A 41 -6.19 -7.10 3.92
C ALA A 41 -6.76 -5.71 4.12
N VAL A 42 -7.96 -5.66 4.68
CA VAL A 42 -8.63 -4.41 5.10
C VAL A 42 -9.02 -4.58 6.56
N LEU A 43 -8.59 -3.64 7.42
CA LEU A 43 -8.92 -3.60 8.83
C LEU A 43 -9.95 -2.51 9.10
N PHE A 44 -11.04 -2.87 9.77
CA PHE A 44 -11.96 -1.92 10.39
C PHE A 44 -11.66 -1.90 11.89
N GLN A 45 -11.15 -0.79 12.40
CA GLN A 45 -10.91 -0.61 13.83
C GLN A 45 -12.14 0.05 14.46
N ASP A 46 -12.75 -0.62 15.44
CA ASP A 46 -13.82 0.00 16.22
C ASP A 46 -13.23 1.07 17.14
N ASN A 47 -13.60 2.33 16.92
CA ASN A 47 -13.33 3.41 17.87
C ASN A 47 -14.33 3.36 19.04
N TYR A 48 -14.33 2.30 19.86
CA TYR A 48 -14.99 2.33 21.17
C TYR A 48 -14.11 3.08 22.20
N GLY A 49 -13.60 4.24 21.81
CA GLY A 49 -12.94 5.16 22.71
C GLY A 49 -13.97 5.73 23.67
N CYS A 50 -13.96 5.20 24.91
CA CYS A 50 -14.36 5.86 26.14
C CYS A 50 -15.08 7.21 25.97
N HIS A 51 -16.41 7.19 26.07
CA HIS A 51 -17.22 8.35 26.44
C HIS A 51 -17.96 8.14 27.76
N LEU A 52 -17.38 7.36 28.68
CA LEU A 52 -17.85 7.27 30.06
C LEU A 52 -16.68 7.54 31.00
N ALA A 53 -16.17 8.77 30.93
CA ALA A 53 -15.90 9.48 32.15
C ALA A 53 -17.26 9.88 32.75
N GLN A 54 -17.82 9.01 33.59
CA GLN A 54 -18.71 9.37 34.70
C GLN A 54 -18.41 8.41 35.84
#